data_AF-A0A1R3ELE6-F1
#
_entry.id   AF-A0A1R3ELE6-F1
#
_cell.length_a   1.000
_cell.length_b   1.000
_cell.length_c   1.000
_cell.angle_alpha   90.00
_cell.angle_beta   90.00
_cell.angle_gamma   90.00
#
_symmetry.space_group_name_H-M   'P 1'
#
loop_
_entity.id
_entity.type
_entity.pdbx_description
1 polymer ?
#
loop_
_entity_poly.entity_id
_entity_poly.type
_entity_poly.pdbx_seq_one_letter_code
_entity_poly.pdbx_strand_id
1 'polypeptide(L)'
;MKVQVNRLGLIASVNAPQPREDCETLDIELTDDVLSNLDDYLIQDGEVVLNDAIARKNRSYARQQLAKQYLEATDFYLVRQVETGADVPQEVLSKRETARALLVTQLPDFE
;
A
#
# COMPACT_ATOMS: atom_id res chain seq x y z
N MET A 1 -20.90 -0.36 15.60
CA MET A 1 -20.40 -1.58 14.92
C MET A 1 -19.38 -2.24 15.85
N LYS A 2 -19.23 -3.57 15.84
CA LYS A 2 -18.23 -4.22 16.71
C LYS A 2 -16.85 -4.14 16.07
N VAL A 3 -15.99 -3.26 16.58
CA VAL A 3 -14.64 -3.03 16.06
C VAL A 3 -13.63 -3.59 17.06
N GLN A 4 -12.74 -4.48 16.62
CA GLN A 4 -11.59 -4.86 17.44
C GLN A 4 -10.40 -3.98 17.14
N VAL A 5 -9.75 -3.48 18.19
CA VAL A 5 -8.52 -2.69 18.12
C VAL A 5 -7.42 -3.31 18.94
N ASN A 6 -6.18 -3.20 18.49
CA ASN A 6 -5.03 -3.67 19.27
C ASN A 6 -4.59 -2.63 20.30
N ARG A 7 -3.58 -2.97 21.11
CA ARG A 7 -2.99 -2.07 22.13
C ARG A 7 -2.45 -0.72 21.62
N LEU A 8 -2.24 -0.59 20.31
CA LEU A 8 -1.80 0.66 19.67
C LEU A 8 -2.98 1.48 19.11
N GLY A 9 -4.22 1.01 19.29
CA GLY A 9 -5.42 1.60 18.72
C GLY A 9 -5.67 1.23 17.25
N LEU A 10 -4.84 0.39 16.63
CA LEU A 10 -5.04 0.01 15.22
C LEU A 10 -6.22 -0.94 15.09
N ILE A 11 -7.04 -0.72 14.05
CA ILE A 11 -8.22 -1.55 13.77
C ILE A 11 -7.76 -2.91 13.25
N ALA A 12 -8.10 -3.96 13.99
CA ALA A 12 -7.74 -5.34 13.68
C ALA A 12 -8.87 -6.09 12.94
N SER A 13 -10.13 -5.83 13.29
CA SER A 13 -11.29 -6.41 12.60
C SER A 13 -12.56 -5.58 12.82
N VAL A 14 -13.52 -5.70 11.89
CA VAL A 14 -14.85 -5.07 11.98
C VAL A 14 -15.91 -6.13 11.79
N ASN A 15 -16.84 -6.23 12.74
CA ASN A 15 -17.93 -7.22 12.80
C ASN A 15 -17.51 -8.71 12.72
N ALA A 16 -16.22 -9.00 12.84
CA ALA A 16 -15.64 -10.34 12.75
C ALA A 16 -14.54 -10.51 13.82
N PRO A 17 -14.91 -10.57 15.12
CA PRO A 17 -13.95 -10.62 16.20
C PRO A 17 -13.03 -11.84 16.10
N GLN A 18 -11.73 -11.60 16.19
CA GLN A 18 -10.68 -12.61 16.21
C GLN A 18 -10.30 -12.96 17.65
N PRO A 19 -9.90 -14.22 17.93
CA PRO A 19 -9.46 -14.66 19.25
C PRO A 19 -8.03 -14.18 19.53
N ARG A 20 -7.89 -12.89 19.83
CA ARG A 20 -6.61 -12.23 20.13
C ARG A 20 -6.66 -11.58 21.50
N GLU A 21 -5.75 -11.97 22.40
CA GLU A 21 -5.69 -11.46 23.78
C GLU A 21 -5.19 -10.01 23.89
N ASP A 22 -4.58 -9.48 22.82
CA ASP A 22 -4.06 -8.12 22.74
C ASP A 22 -5.04 -7.13 22.09
N CYS A 23 -6.30 -7.56 21.88
CA CYS A 23 -7.33 -6.74 21.25
C CYS A 23 -8.52 -6.45 22.18
N GLU A 24 -9.00 -5.21 22.14
CA GLU A 24 -10.23 -4.77 22.78
C GLU A 24 -11.34 -4.65 21.74
N THR A 25 -12.59 -4.94 22.13
CA THR A 25 -13.76 -4.74 21.26
C THR A 25 -14.51 -3.49 21.68
N LEU A 26 -14.65 -2.55 20.75
CA LEU A 26 -15.36 -1.30 20.92
C LEU A 26 -16.64 -1.30 20.08
N ASP A 27 -17.70 -0.65 20.56
CA ASP A 27 -18.91 -0.40 19.76
C ASP A 27 -18.88 1.03 19.21
N ILE A 28 -18.36 1.17 17.99
CA ILE A 28 -18.11 2.46 17.33
C ILE A 28 -18.69 2.41 15.92
N GLU A 29 -19.24 3.52 15.44
CA GLU A 29 -19.65 3.67 14.04
C GLU A 29 -18.46 4.15 13.21
N LEU A 30 -18.21 3.46 12.09
CA LEU A 30 -17.17 3.82 11.13
C LEU A 30 -17.82 4.36 9.86
N THR A 31 -17.20 5.38 9.26
CA THR A 31 -17.63 5.88 7.95
C THR A 31 -17.16 4.95 6.83
N ASP A 32 -17.77 5.06 5.64
CA ASP A 32 -17.40 4.26 4.46
C ASP A 32 -15.93 4.45 4.05
N ASP A 33 -15.38 5.65 4.25
CA ASP A 33 -13.97 5.95 3.97
C ASP A 33 -13.03 5.19 4.92
N VAL A 34 -13.38 5.14 6.21
CA VAL A 34 -12.63 4.39 7.21
C VAL A 34 -12.71 2.89 6.91
N LEU A 35 -13.89 2.37 6.58
CA LEU A 35 -14.07 0.96 6.22
C LEU A 35 -13.25 0.55 5.00
N SER A 36 -13.04 1.47 4.06
CA SER A 36 -12.25 1.22 2.85
C SER A 36 -10.74 1.30 3.09
N ASN A 37 -10.30 1.94 4.18
CA ASN A 37 -8.89 2.23 4.45
C ASN A 37 -8.50 1.95 5.92
N LEU A 38 -9.00 0.85 6.50
CA LEU A 38 -8.83 0.55 7.94
C LEU A 38 -7.38 0.65 8.43
N ASP A 39 -6.41 0.28 7.60
CA ASP A 39 -4.98 0.29 7.93
C ASP A 39 -4.39 1.70 8.08
N ASP A 40 -5.10 2.74 7.64
CA ASP A 40 -4.69 4.15 7.76
C ASP A 40 -5.21 4.82 9.05
N TYR A 41 -6.18 4.19 9.71
CA TYR A 41 -6.89 4.74 10.87
C TYR A 41 -6.54 4.03 12.17
N LEU A 42 -6.65 4.77 13.27
CA LEU A 42 -6.54 4.26 14.62
C LEU A 42 -7.66 4.83 15.50
N ILE A 43 -7.92 4.16 16.62
CA ILE A 43 -8.87 4.62 17.62
C ILE A 43 -8.07 5.18 18.81
N GLN A 44 -8.29 6.45 19.11
CA GLN A 44 -7.68 7.19 20.23
C GLN A 44 -8.80 7.84 21.04
N ASP A 45 -8.83 7.55 22.35
CA ASP A 45 -9.82 8.11 23.28
C ASP A 45 -11.29 7.95 22.82
N GLY A 46 -11.59 6.87 22.09
CA GLY A 46 -12.91 6.57 21.54
C GLY A 46 -13.22 7.26 20.21
N GLU A 47 -12.28 8.04 19.66
CA GLU A 47 -12.41 8.72 18.36
C GLU A 47 -11.59 8.01 17.28
N VAL A 48 -12.10 8.05 16.05
CA VAL A 48 -11.41 7.53 14.86
C VAL A 48 -10.49 8.63 14.32
N VAL A 49 -9.19 8.37 14.34
CA VAL A 49 -8.15 9.34 13.95
C VAL A 49 -7.35 8.78 12.79
N LEU A 50 -7.14 9.61 11.77
CA LEU A 50 -6.23 9.29 10.66
C LEU A 50 -4.79 9.31 11.17
N ASN A 51 -4.06 8.21 11.00
CA ASN A 51 -2.63 8.20 11.23
C ASN A 51 -1.91 8.66 9.96
N ASP A 52 -1.63 9.96 9.86
CA ASP A 52 -0.96 10.56 8.70
C ASP A 52 0.35 9.87 8.31
N ALA A 53 1.12 9.39 9.30
CA ALA A 53 2.38 8.72 9.04
C ALA A 53 2.16 7.34 8.39
N ILE A 54 1.21 6.55 8.91
CA ILE A 54 0.85 5.25 8.33
C ILE A 54 0.19 5.44 6.96
N ALA A 55 -0.75 6.35 6.82
CA ALA A 55 -1.42 6.64 5.56
C ALA A 55 -0.44 7.11 4.46
N ARG A 56 0.58 7.90 4.82
CA ARG A 56 1.66 8.27 3.87
C ARG A 56 2.50 7.05 3.49
N LYS A 57 2.85 6.21 4.46
CA LYS A 57 3.64 4.98 4.23
C LYS A 57 2.88 3.99 3.35
N ASN A 58 1.62 3.72 3.64
CA ASN A 58 0.76 2.80 2.87
C ASN A 58 0.57 3.30 1.43
N ARG A 59 0.30 4.60 1.24
CA ARG A 59 0.24 5.20 -0.11
C ARG A 59 1.57 5.10 -0.85
N SER A 60 2.70 5.32 -0.17
CA SER A 60 4.02 5.15 -0.77
C SER A 60 4.25 3.69 -1.19
N TYR A 61 3.93 2.74 -0.33
CA TYR A 61 4.06 1.32 -0.59
C TYR A 61 3.19 0.87 -1.76
N ALA A 62 1.91 1.29 -1.79
CA ALA A 62 0.99 0.98 -2.88
C ALA A 62 1.51 1.52 -4.23
N ARG A 63 2.03 2.75 -4.26
CA ARG A 63 2.65 3.34 -5.47
C ARG A 63 3.87 2.55 -5.93
N GLN A 64 4.72 2.11 -5.00
CA GLN A 64 5.88 1.28 -5.33
C GLN A 64 5.45 -0.09 -5.87
N GLN A 65 4.42 -0.69 -5.31
CA GLN A 65 3.92 -1.98 -5.79
C GLN A 65 3.35 -1.86 -7.21
N LEU A 66 2.60 -0.80 -7.50
CA LEU A 66 2.13 -0.50 -8.86
C LEU A 66 3.30 -0.27 -9.82
N ALA A 67 4.36 0.41 -9.38
CA ALA A 67 5.57 0.60 -10.18
C ALA A 67 6.25 -0.74 -10.52
N LYS A 68 6.39 -1.65 -9.55
CA LYS A 68 6.94 -3.00 -9.77
C LYS A 68 6.08 -3.79 -10.76
N GLN A 69 4.76 -3.84 -10.54
CA GLN A 69 3.82 -4.53 -11.43
C GLN A 69 3.91 -3.98 -12.86
N TYR A 70 4.03 -2.66 -13.02
CA TYR A 70 4.17 -2.05 -14.33
C TYR A 70 5.47 -2.45 -15.03
N LEU A 71 6.59 -2.48 -14.29
CA LEU A 71 7.88 -2.92 -14.83
C LEU A 71 7.85 -4.39 -15.25
N GLU A 72 7.25 -5.26 -14.44
CA GLU A 72 7.08 -6.68 -14.77
C GLU A 72 6.17 -6.86 -16.00
N ALA A 73 5.02 -6.19 -16.02
CA ALA A 73 4.05 -6.31 -17.12
C ALA A 73 4.57 -5.78 -18.46
N THR A 74 5.56 -4.89 -18.45
CA THR A 74 6.14 -4.28 -19.66
C THR A 74 7.52 -4.81 -20.03
N ASP A 75 8.02 -5.83 -19.31
CA ASP A 75 9.37 -6.33 -19.54
C ASP A 75 9.53 -7.04 -20.89
N PHE A 76 8.44 -7.61 -21.41
CA PHE A 76 8.40 -8.24 -22.73
C PHE A 76 8.84 -7.29 -23.86
N TYR A 77 8.60 -5.98 -23.72
CA TYR A 77 9.04 -5.01 -24.72
C TYR A 77 10.57 -4.92 -24.78
N LEU A 78 11.24 -4.97 -23.63
CA LEU A 78 12.70 -4.97 -23.59
C LEU A 78 13.27 -6.27 -24.14
N VAL A 79 12.68 -7.41 -23.76
CA VAL A 79 13.08 -8.72 -24.29
C VAL A 79 12.94 -8.73 -25.81
N ARG A 80 11.80 -8.30 -26.35
CA ARG A 80 11.58 -8.22 -27.79
C ARG A 80 12.58 -7.31 -28.50
N GLN A 81 12.95 -6.18 -27.90
CA GLN A 81 13.97 -5.29 -28.49
C GLN A 81 15.32 -5.99 -28.60
N VAL A 82 15.73 -6.74 -27.57
CA VAL A 82 16.99 -7.49 -27.59
C VAL A 82 16.93 -8.64 -28.59
N GLU A 83 15.83 -9.39 -28.62
CA GLU A 83 15.69 -10.58 -29.46
C GLU A 83 15.50 -10.25 -30.95
N THR A 84 14.79 -9.17 -31.25
CA THR A 84 14.32 -8.88 -32.63
C THR A 84 14.78 -7.53 -33.17
N GLY A 85 15.37 -6.68 -32.33
CA GLY A 85 15.70 -5.29 -32.69
C GLY A 85 14.48 -4.38 -32.82
N ALA A 86 13.27 -4.86 -32.50
CA ALA A 86 12.06 -4.04 -32.60
C ALA A 86 12.05 -2.93 -31.54
N ASP A 87 11.70 -1.72 -31.96
CA ASP A 87 11.66 -0.57 -31.05
C ASP A 87 10.61 -0.74 -29.94
N VAL A 88 10.97 -0.23 -28.76
CA VAL A 88 10.06 -0.14 -27.61
C VAL A 88 9.20 1.12 -27.77
N PRO A 89 7.87 1.05 -27.58
CA PRO A 89 7.04 2.26 -27.60
C PRO A 89 7.54 3.31 -26.61
N GLN A 90 7.65 4.56 -27.05
CA GLN A 90 8.20 5.64 -26.23
C GLN A 90 7.40 5.89 -24.94
N GLU A 91 6.08 5.67 -24.99
CA GLU A 91 5.22 5.73 -23.81
C GLU A 91 5.60 4.66 -22.75
N VAL A 92 6.00 3.48 -23.20
CA VAL A 92 6.48 2.41 -22.30
C VAL A 92 7.81 2.81 -21.67
N LEU A 93 8.75 3.35 -22.46
CA LEU A 93 10.04 3.81 -21.92
C LEU A 93 9.87 4.89 -20.85
N SER A 94 9.12 5.95 -21.15
CA SER A 94 8.88 7.06 -20.21
C SER A 94 8.17 6.62 -18.92
N LYS A 95 7.17 5.74 -19.02
CA LYS A 95 6.49 5.19 -17.84
C LYS A 95 7.39 4.23 -17.06
N ARG A 96 8.25 3.44 -17.72
CA ARG A 96 9.24 2.59 -17.05
C ARG A 96 10.29 3.42 -16.31
N GLU A 97 10.75 4.53 -16.88
CA GLU A 97 11.64 5.47 -16.20
C GLU A 97 11.01 6.05 -14.93
N THR A 98 9.74 6.48 -15.03
CA THR A 98 8.98 6.98 -13.88
C THR A 98 8.81 5.90 -12.82
N ALA A 99 8.46 4.68 -13.22
CA ALA A 99 8.31 3.54 -12.31
C ALA A 99 9.63 3.19 -11.61
N ARG A 100 10.76 3.22 -12.33
CA ARG A 100 12.10 3.02 -11.74
C ARG A 100 12.42 4.12 -10.73
N ALA A 101 12.19 5.39 -11.06
CA ALA A 101 12.46 6.51 -10.17
C ALA A 101 11.71 6.40 -8.83
N LEU A 102 10.47 5.86 -8.83
CA LEU A 102 9.70 5.58 -7.61
C LEU A 102 10.31 4.49 -6.71
N LEU A 103 11.17 3.63 -7.27
CA LEU A 103 11.82 2.51 -6.57
C LEU A 103 13.26 2.85 -6.13
N VAL A 104 13.94 3.79 -6.79
CA VAL A 104 15.35 4.16 -6.51
C VAL A 104 15.53 4.71 -5.10
N THR A 105 14.51 5.30 -4.47
CA THR A 105 14.59 5.83 -3.10
C THR A 105 14.86 4.77 -2.01
N GLN A 106 14.91 3.48 -2.34
CA GLN A 106 15.17 2.38 -1.40
C GLN A 106 16.09 1.29 -1.96
N LEU A 107 16.96 1.61 -2.93
CA LEU A 107 17.98 0.65 -3.32
C LEU A 107 18.90 0.38 -2.11
N PRO A 108 19.17 -0.88 -1.75
CA PRO A 108 20.26 -1.18 -0.83
C PRO A 108 21.54 -0.57 -1.41
N ASP A 109 22.38 0.01 -0.56
CA ASP A 109 23.76 0.27 -0.96
C ASP A 109 24.39 -1.08 -1.29
N PHE A 110 24.60 -1.33 -2.58
CA PHE A 110 25.41 -2.44 -3.04
C PHE A 110 26.84 -1.94 -3.07
N GLU A 111 27.58 -2.12 -1.96
CA GLU A 111 29.04 -2.06 -1.92
C GLU A 111 29.67 -3.26 -2.66
#